data_AF-A0A644XK71-F1
#
_entry.id   AF-A0A644XK71-F1
#
_cell.length_a   1.000
_cell.length_b   1.000
_cell.length_c   1.000
_cell.angle_alpha   90.00
_cell.angle_beta   90.00
_cell.angle_gamma   90.00
#
_symmetry.space_group_name_H-M   'P 1'
#
loop_
_entity.id
_entity.type
_entity.pdbx_description
1 polymer ?
#
loop_
_entity_poly.entity_id
_entity_poly.type
_entity_poly.pdbx_seq_one_letter_code
_entity_poly.pdbx_strand_id
1 'polypeptide(L)' 'MLTTDVGGLKEAVEEPGTGIVVDYPDSSVVADGILRFFTEGRQEEYIANIEKHKQQLSWNSFANKLIDFYNTL' A
#
# COMPACT_ATOMS: atom_id res chain seq x y z
N MET A 1 7.13 -1.49 -1.24
CA MET A 1 7.14 -0.20 -1.99
C MET A 1 7.79 0.88 -1.12
N LEU A 2 8.41 1.90 -1.72
CA LEU A 2 8.83 3.12 -1.02
C LEU A 2 8.23 4.31 -1.78
N THR A 3 7.53 5.20 -1.09
CA THR A 3 6.90 6.40 -1.68
C THR A 3 7.01 7.60 -0.76
N THR A 4 6.64 8.77 -1.26
CA THR A 4 6.67 10.05 -0.53
C THR A 4 5.25 10.52 -0.22
N ASP A 5 5.07 11.25 0.89
CA ASP A 5 3.79 11.82 1.34
C ASP A 5 3.48 13.15 0.63
N VAL A 6 3.48 13.13 -0.70
CA VAL A 6 3.12 14.29 -1.54
C VAL A 6 2.08 13.94 -2.60
N GLY A 7 1.47 12.76 -2.51
CA GLY A 7 0.44 12.28 -3.43
C GLY A 7 -0.48 11.24 -2.77
N GLY A 8 -1.52 10.81 -3.48
CA GLY A 8 -2.54 9.88 -2.95
C GLY A 8 -2.13 8.40 -2.91
N LEU A 9 -0.85 8.12 -2.68
CA LEU A 9 -0.34 6.75 -2.55
C LEU A 9 -0.12 6.34 -1.10
N LYS A 10 -0.22 7.29 -0.15
CA LYS A 10 -0.03 7.01 1.27
C LYS A 10 -1.03 5.97 1.76
N GLU A 11 -2.30 6.13 1.40
CA GLU A 11 -3.41 5.27 1.81
C GLU A 11 -3.25 3.84 1.25
N ALA A 12 -2.64 3.68 0.07
CA ALA A 12 -2.40 2.37 -0.51
C ALA A 12 -1.14 1.67 0.04
N VAL A 13 -0.27 2.41 0.74
CA VAL A 13 1.04 1.92 1.19
C VAL A 13 1.12 1.74 2.70
N GLU A 14 0.74 2.76 3.46
CA GLU A 14 0.88 2.79 4.92
C GLU A 14 -0.22 1.99 5.62
N GLU A 15 -1.49 2.26 5.33
CA GLU A 15 -2.61 1.56 5.98
C GLU A 15 -2.60 0.05 5.74
N PRO A 16 -2.38 -0.46 4.51
CA PRO A 16 -2.35 -1.89 4.26
C PRO A 16 -0.97 -2.48 4.56
N GLY A 17 0.03 -1.66 4.92
CA GLY A 17 1.38 -2.10 5.24
C GLY A 17 2.11 -2.76 4.06
N THR A 18 2.02 -2.19 2.86
CA THR A 18 2.67 -2.73 1.64
C THR A 18 4.04 -2.12 1.37
N GLY A 19 4.50 -1.26 2.26
CA GLY A 19 5.78 -0.58 2.15
C GLY A 19 5.98 0.53 3.16
N ILE A 20 6.84 1.47 2.79
CA ILE A 20 7.20 2.62 3.61
C ILE A 20 6.78 3.89 2.87
N VAL A 21 6.18 4.83 3.60
CA VAL A 21 5.94 6.20 3.16
C VAL A 21 6.92 7.08 3.91
N VAL A 22 7.60 7.99 3.19
CA VAL A 22 8.47 8.99 3.79
C VAL A 22 7.83 10.38 3.70
N ASP A 23 8.07 11.21 4.71
CA ASP A 23 7.29 12.43 4.95
C ASP A 23 7.44 13.52 3.87
N TYR A 24 8.60 13.62 3.22
CA TYR A 24 8.87 14.65 2.20
C TYR A 24 9.85 14.13 1.14
N PRO A 25 9.76 14.59 -0.13
CA PRO A 25 10.67 14.20 -1.22
C PRO A 25 12.05 14.87 -1.10
N ASP A 26 12.65 14.80 0.08
CA ASP A 26 14.04 15.17 0.31
C ASP A 26 14.96 13.97 0.07
N SER A 27 16.15 14.22 -0.50
CA SER A 27 17.07 13.14 -0.89
C SER A 27 17.62 12.36 0.32
N SER A 28 17.84 13.02 1.46
CA SER A 28 18.29 12.36 2.69
C SER A 28 17.19 11.47 3.28
N VAL A 29 15.96 11.98 3.31
CA VAL A 29 14.78 11.28 3.83
C VAL A 29 14.46 10.05 2.98
N VAL A 30 14.55 10.16 1.65
CA VAL A 30 14.37 9.01 0.74
C VAL A 30 15.48 7.98 0.94
N ALA A 31 16.74 8.41 1.09
CA ALA A 31 17.86 7.50 1.33
C ALA A 31 17.69 6.71 2.62
N ASP A 32 17.27 7.36 3.71
CA ASP A 32 16.96 6.69 4.97
C ASP A 32 15.79 5.70 4.83
N GLY A 33 14.75 6.08 4.07
CA GLY A 33 13.63 5.20 3.74
C GLY A 33 14.06 3.95 2.96
N ILE A 34 14.99 4.09 2.00
CA ILE A 34 15.57 2.95 1.27
C ILE A 34 16.33 2.04 2.24
N LEU A 35 17.16 2.60 3.12
CA LEU A 35 17.92 1.81 4.09
C LEU A 35 16.96 1.00 4.98
N ARG A 36 15.98 1.67 5.59
CA ARG A 36 14.94 1.04 6.42
C ARG A 36 14.21 -0.09 5.69
N PHE A 37 13.85 0.12 4.42
CA PHE A 37 13.17 -0.89 3.61
C PHE A 37 13.95 -2.21 3.52
N PHE A 38 15.29 -2.15 3.46
CA PHE A 38 16.14 -3.33 3.35
C PHE A 38 16.67 -3.85 4.70
N THR A 39 16.74 -3.03 5.74
CA THR A 39 17.34 -3.42 7.03
C THR A 39 16.33 -3.84 8.09
N GLU A 40 15.08 -3.39 8.03
CA GLU A 40 14.09 -3.68 9.08
C GLU A 40 13.47 -5.10 8.99
N GLY A 41 13.82 -5.89 7.96
CA GLY A 41 13.37 -7.29 7.85
C GLY A 41 11.87 -7.46 7.55
N ARG A 42 11.17 -6.40 7.14
CA ARG A 42 9.71 -6.39 6.92
C ARG A 42 9.26 -6.84 5.52
N GLN A 43 10.18 -7.36 4.69
CA GLN A 43 9.87 -7.69 3.30
C GLN A 43 8.77 -8.76 3.15
N GLU A 44 8.81 -9.81 3.97
CA GLU A 44 7.78 -10.87 3.94
C GLU A 44 6.40 -10.33 4.32
N GLU A 45 6.35 -9.45 5.32
CA GLU A 45 5.13 -8.75 5.73
C GLU A 45 4.56 -7.92 4.57
N TYR A 46 5.42 -7.11 3.91
CA TYR A 46 5.01 -6.31 2.77
C TYR A 46 4.45 -7.16 1.63
N ILE A 47 5.09 -8.29 1.30
CA ILE A 47 4.63 -9.21 0.26
C ILE A 47 3.26 -9.79 0.62
N ALA A 48 3.11 -10.33 1.82
CA ALA A 48 1.84 -10.91 2.28
C ALA A 48 0.69 -9.88 2.25
N ASN A 49 0.98 -8.64 2.67
CA ASN A 49 0.02 -7.55 2.63
C ASN A 49 -0.35 -7.14 1.20
N ILE A 50 0.62 -7.09 0.27
CA ILE A 50 0.35 -6.82 -1.15
C ILE A 50 -0.58 -7.88 -1.73
N GLU A 51 -0.32 -9.16 -1.46
CA GLU A 51 -1.15 -10.26 -1.95
C GLU A 51 -2.58 -10.16 -1.42
N LYS A 52 -2.74 -9.91 -0.11
CA LYS A 52 -4.03 -9.70 0.53
C LYS A 52 -4.78 -8.51 -0.08
N HIS A 53 -4.11 -7.38 -0.23
CA HIS A 53 -4.74 -6.16 -0.76
C HIS A 53 -5.12 -6.30 -2.23
N LYS A 54 -4.29 -6.99 -3.03
CA LYS A 54 -4.60 -7.32 -4.43
C LYS A 54 -5.87 -8.16 -4.57
N GLN A 55 -6.10 -9.11 -3.66
CA GLN A 55 -7.33 -9.90 -3.66
C GLN A 55 -8.55 -9.03 -3.32
N GLN A 56 -8.42 -8.15 -2.33
CA GLN A 56 -9.48 -7.21 -1.91
C GLN A 56 -9.85 -6.20 -3.00
N LEU A 57 -8.86 -5.71 -3.75
CA LEU A 57 -9.03 -4.76 -4.85
C LEU A 57 -9.21 -5.44 -6.22
N SER A 58 -9.48 -6.74 -6.24
CA SER A 58 -9.69 -7.48 -7.48
C SER A 58 -10.98 -7.05 -8.19
N TRP A 59 -10.99 -7.20 -9.52
CA TRP A 59 -12.20 -6.99 -10.34
C TRP A 59 -13.39 -7.83 -9.88
N ASN A 60 -13.15 -9.07 -9.41
CA ASN A 60 -14.20 -9.91 -8.85
C ASN A 60 -14.79 -9.29 -7.58
N SER A 61 -13.94 -8.81 -6.66
CA SER A 61 -14.44 -8.14 -5.44
C SER A 61 -15.22 -6.88 -5.79
N PHE A 62 -14.73 -6.09 -6.74
CA PHE A 62 -15.42 -4.89 -7.21
C PHE A 62 -16.79 -5.21 -7.84
N ALA A 63 -16.86 -6.16 -8.78
CA ALA A 63 -18.10 -6.54 -9.44
C ALA A 63 -19.14 -7.07 -8.45
N ASN A 64 -18.73 -7.91 -7.49
CA ASN A 64 -19.62 -8.41 -6.45
C ASN A 64 -20.16 -7.26 -5.59
N LYS A 65 -19.29 -6.36 -5.11
CA LYS A 65 -19.71 -5.19 -4.31
C LYS A 65 -20.66 -4.26 -5.08
N LEU A 66 -20.46 -4.12 -6.39
CA LEU A 66 -21.34 -3.32 -7.24
C LEU A 66 -22.73 -3.95 -7.36
N ILE A 67 -22.81 -5.27 -7.54
CA ILE A 67 -24.07 -6.02 -7.58
C ILE A 67 -24.77 -5.94 -6.21
N ASP A 68 -24.03 -6.14 -5.13
CA ASP A 68 -24.55 -6.04 -3.76
C ASP A 68 -25.16 -4.65 -3.53
N PHE A 69 -24.44 -3.59 -3.90
CA PHE A 69 -24.96 -2.22 -3.81
C PHE A 69 -26.24 -2.01 -4.61
N TYR A 70 -26.29 -2.49 -5.87
CA TYR A 70 -27.50 -2.40 -6.68
C TYR A 70 -28.71 -3.09 -6.03
N ASN A 71 -28.50 -4.25 -5.39
CA ASN A 71 -29.56 -4.99 -4.70
C ASN A 71 -30.07 -4.30 -3.42
N THR A 72 -29.40 -3.24 -2.96
CA THR A 72 -29.85 -2.42 -1.81
C THR A 72 -30.70 -1.20 -2.20
N LEU A 73 -30.86 -0.93 -3.50
CA LEU A 73 -31.70 0.14 -4.04
C LEU A 73 -33.14 -0.34 -4.25
#